data_AF-A0A6H1ZBY7-F1
#
_entry.id   AF-A0A6H1ZBY7-F1
#
_cell.length_a   1.000
_cell.length_b   1.000
_cell.length_c   1.000
_cell.angle_alpha   90.00
_cell.angle_beta   90.00
_cell.angle_gamma   90.00
#
_symmetry.space_group_name_H-M   'P 1'
#
loop_
_entity.id
_entity.type
_entity.pdbx_description
1 polymer ?
#
loop_
_entity_poly.entity_id
_entity_poly.type
_entity_poly.pdbx_seq_one_letter_code
_entity_poly.pdbx_strand_id
1 'polypeptide(L)'
;MKVENQRIVYDFYEAVEVYLRNKVENKDNEYYSQNIHVSSLDNCERQVVYDYYKFPRRQRTLAELITLDVGTYLHTVMDEALQASDKFEVVHNELKLTEGLPEMFSGRCDNVITHKPTGKKILQDTKSVRAGAFKYFDNLVKESYKKQINTYLYGLEKMGIDIDLLLITIFDRGGSNRPHITEVDRKPAEEIEALFAKYSKAVIRYGADKILPPMLDELLDAEKYWQCSYCLFQGLTCPQVISEKKKGK
;
A
#
# COMPACT_ATOMS: atom_id res chain seq x y z
N MET A 1 -45.13 6.24 6.44
CA MET A 1 -44.06 6.90 7.23
C MET A 1 -42.82 6.04 7.47
N LYS A 2 -42.89 4.77 7.91
CA LYS A 2 -41.65 3.98 8.16
C LYS A 2 -40.91 3.47 6.91
N VAL A 3 -41.62 3.10 5.84
CA VAL A 3 -41.02 2.53 4.61
C VAL A 3 -40.35 3.61 3.76
N GLU A 4 -40.96 4.78 3.64
CA GLU A 4 -40.42 5.91 2.87
C GLU A 4 -39.12 6.45 3.48
N ASN A 5 -39.06 6.57 4.81
CA ASN A 5 -37.84 6.94 5.51
C ASN A 5 -36.73 5.89 5.34
N GLN A 6 -37.06 4.59 5.30
CA GLN A 6 -36.08 3.53 5.03
C GLN A 6 -35.51 3.62 3.62
N ARG A 7 -36.36 3.93 2.63
CA ARG A 7 -35.92 4.14 1.25
C ARG A 7 -34.98 5.34 1.13
N ILE A 8 -35.32 6.47 1.74
CA ILE A 8 -34.46 7.66 1.74
C ILE A 8 -33.09 7.35 2.35
N VAL A 9 -33.05 6.62 3.47
CA VAL A 9 -31.79 6.21 4.11
C VAL A 9 -30.98 5.28 3.19
N TYR A 10 -31.62 4.32 2.53
CA TYR A 10 -30.96 3.43 1.57
C TYR A 10 -30.38 4.22 0.39
N ASP A 11 -31.17 5.09 -0.24
CA ASP A 11 -30.75 5.91 -1.37
C ASP A 11 -29.57 6.82 -0.98
N PHE A 12 -29.54 7.33 0.26
CA PHE A 12 -28.42 8.10 0.78
C PHE A 12 -27.14 7.25 0.92
N TYR A 13 -27.24 6.06 1.50
CA TYR A 13 -26.08 5.15 1.61
C TYR A 13 -25.54 4.75 0.22
N GLU A 14 -26.44 4.42 -0.71
CA GLU A 14 -26.08 4.07 -2.09
C GLU A 14 -25.37 5.24 -2.79
N ALA A 15 -25.88 6.47 -2.67
CA ALA A 15 -25.25 7.65 -3.26
C ALA A 15 -23.82 7.87 -2.74
N VAL A 16 -23.60 7.74 -1.43
CA VAL A 16 -22.27 7.87 -0.82
C VAL A 16 -21.34 6.74 -1.30
N GLU A 17 -21.84 5.51 -1.34
CA GLU A 17 -21.06 4.35 -1.79
C GLU A 17 -20.65 4.46 -3.25
N VAL A 18 -21.57 4.83 -4.15
CA VAL A 18 -21.28 5.03 -5.58
C VAL A 18 -20.26 6.14 -5.78
N TYR A 19 -20.42 7.27 -5.07
CA TYR A 19 -19.46 8.36 -5.14
C TYR A 19 -18.05 7.92 -4.71
N LEU A 20 -17.93 7.28 -3.55
CA LEU A 20 -16.63 6.82 -3.03
C LEU A 20 -16.03 5.71 -3.89
N ARG A 21 -16.84 4.79 -4.40
CA ARG A 21 -16.41 3.73 -5.31
C ARG A 21 -15.81 4.31 -6.57
N ASN A 22 -16.50 5.25 -7.22
CA ASN A 22 -15.98 5.92 -8.41
C ASN A 22 -14.69 6.70 -8.11
N LYS A 23 -14.62 7.37 -6.96
CA LYS A 23 -13.43 8.15 -6.56
C LYS A 23 -12.21 7.26 -6.28
N VAL A 24 -12.39 6.13 -5.60
CA VAL A 24 -11.28 5.26 -5.15
C VAL A 24 -10.93 4.21 -6.21
N GLU A 25 -11.91 3.53 -6.80
CA GLU A 25 -11.64 2.41 -7.73
C GLU A 25 -11.16 2.88 -9.11
N ASN A 26 -11.57 4.07 -9.58
CA ASN A 26 -11.01 4.62 -10.82
C ASN A 26 -9.51 4.92 -10.66
N LYS A 27 -9.11 5.46 -9.50
CA LYS A 27 -7.70 5.66 -9.17
C LYS A 27 -6.96 4.32 -9.11
N ASP A 28 -7.50 3.31 -8.45
CA ASP A 28 -6.88 1.98 -8.38
C ASP A 28 -6.67 1.35 -9.77
N ASN A 29 -7.65 1.44 -10.67
CA ASN A 29 -7.54 0.85 -12.00
C ASN A 29 -6.45 1.52 -12.86
N GLU A 30 -6.23 2.82 -12.67
CA GLU A 30 -5.10 3.54 -13.29
C GLU A 30 -3.75 3.20 -12.62
N TYR A 31 -3.77 2.96 -11.29
CA TYR A 31 -2.58 2.74 -10.48
C TYR A 31 -2.02 1.31 -10.58
N TYR A 32 -2.89 0.33 -10.76
CA TYR A 32 -2.56 -1.10 -10.91
C TYR A 32 -2.79 -1.53 -12.35
N SER A 33 -1.90 -1.10 -13.26
CA SER A 33 -1.84 -1.55 -14.66
C SER A 33 -1.43 -3.05 -14.76
N GLN A 34 -0.98 -3.53 -15.91
CA GLN A 34 -0.49 -4.92 -16.08
C GLN A 34 0.87 -5.18 -15.37
N ASN A 35 1.22 -4.39 -14.35
CA ASN A 35 2.48 -4.46 -13.63
C ASN A 35 2.26 -4.80 -12.15
N ILE A 36 3.27 -5.37 -11.51
CA ILE A 36 3.33 -5.60 -10.07
C ILE A 36 3.66 -4.27 -9.39
N HIS A 37 2.70 -3.67 -8.70
CA HIS A 37 2.95 -2.43 -7.97
C HIS A 37 3.85 -2.68 -6.76
N VAL A 38 4.89 -1.87 -6.55
CA VAL A 38 5.91 -2.08 -5.51
C VAL A 38 5.36 -2.04 -4.07
N SER A 39 4.23 -1.38 -3.85
CA SER A 39 3.51 -1.43 -2.56
C SER A 39 3.02 -2.85 -2.20
N SER A 40 3.04 -3.77 -3.16
CA SER A 40 2.60 -5.16 -2.99
C SER A 40 3.74 -6.12 -2.65
N LEU A 41 5.00 -5.64 -2.60
CA LEU A 41 6.21 -6.47 -2.43
C LEU A 41 6.46 -7.02 -1.01
N ASP A 42 5.40 -7.11 -0.21
CA ASP A 42 5.40 -7.91 1.03
C ASP A 42 4.07 -8.64 1.26
N ASN A 43 3.16 -8.54 0.28
CA ASN A 43 1.88 -9.22 0.29
C ASN A 43 2.06 -10.72 -0.02
N CYS A 44 1.02 -11.50 0.21
CA CYS A 44 0.92 -12.88 -0.25
C CYS A 44 1.23 -12.96 -1.76
N GLU A 45 2.16 -13.85 -2.17
CA GLU A 45 2.51 -14.03 -3.58
C GLU A 45 1.30 -14.40 -4.43
N ARG A 46 0.39 -15.21 -3.89
CA ARG A 46 -0.84 -15.59 -4.56
C ARG A 46 -1.75 -14.39 -4.80
N GLN A 47 -1.83 -13.45 -3.86
CA GLN A 47 -2.56 -12.19 -4.05
C GLN A 47 -1.94 -11.37 -5.19
N VAL A 48 -0.61 -11.25 -5.24
CA VAL A 48 0.08 -10.53 -6.33
C VAL A 48 -0.19 -11.16 -7.69
N VAL A 49 -0.18 -12.50 -7.78
CA VAL A 49 -0.57 -13.22 -9.01
C VAL A 49 -2.02 -12.92 -9.40
N TYR A 50 -2.95 -12.94 -8.45
CA TYR A 50 -4.36 -12.62 -8.71
C TYR A 50 -4.57 -11.19 -9.18
N ASP A 51 -3.91 -10.22 -8.56
CA ASP A 51 -3.97 -8.81 -8.96
C ASP A 51 -3.37 -8.59 -10.36
N TYR A 52 -2.26 -9.27 -10.68
CA TYR A 52 -1.59 -9.19 -11.97
C TYR A 52 -2.48 -9.72 -13.11
N TYR A 53 -3.07 -10.90 -12.93
CA TYR A 53 -3.94 -11.55 -13.91
C TYR A 53 -5.42 -11.13 -13.80
N LYS A 54 -5.74 -10.10 -13.01
CA LYS A 54 -7.08 -9.51 -12.84
C LYS A 54 -8.15 -10.56 -12.50
N PHE A 55 -7.84 -11.47 -11.57
CA PHE A 55 -8.81 -12.43 -11.08
C PHE A 55 -10.02 -11.73 -10.43
N PRO A 56 -11.19 -12.40 -10.38
CA PRO A 56 -12.35 -11.86 -9.69
C PRO A 56 -12.03 -11.54 -8.22
N ARG A 57 -12.42 -10.34 -7.78
CA ARG A 57 -12.27 -9.90 -6.39
C ARG A 57 -13.60 -9.38 -5.87
N ARG A 58 -13.86 -9.53 -4.56
CA ARG A 58 -15.05 -8.94 -3.96
C ARG A 58 -14.97 -7.43 -4.06
N GLN A 59 -16.13 -6.79 -4.11
CA GLN A 59 -16.21 -5.35 -3.96
C GLN A 59 -15.77 -4.92 -2.56
N ARG A 60 -15.15 -3.75 -2.48
CA ARG A 60 -14.88 -3.11 -1.20
C ARG A 60 -16.19 -2.67 -0.56
N THR A 61 -16.23 -2.81 0.76
CA THR A 61 -17.29 -2.27 1.62
C THR A 61 -17.17 -0.74 1.72
N LEU A 62 -18.26 -0.08 2.08
CA LEU A 62 -18.26 1.37 2.32
C LEU A 62 -17.20 1.80 3.35
N ALA A 63 -17.01 1.03 4.42
CA ALA A 63 -15.99 1.30 5.44
C ALA A 63 -14.56 1.24 4.90
N GLU A 64 -14.27 0.27 4.01
CA GLU A 64 -12.98 0.17 3.32
C GLU A 64 -12.75 1.35 2.37
N LEU A 65 -13.78 1.77 1.63
CA LEU A 65 -13.71 2.93 0.74
C LEU A 65 -13.45 4.23 1.51
N ILE A 66 -14.16 4.49 2.60
CA ILE A 66 -13.93 5.65 3.48
C ILE A 66 -12.50 5.63 4.03
N THR A 67 -12.03 4.46 4.47
CA THR A 67 -10.68 4.30 5.01
C THR A 67 -9.60 4.66 3.99
N LEU A 68 -9.79 4.27 2.72
CA LEU A 68 -8.88 4.60 1.64
C LEU A 68 -8.93 6.10 1.31
N ASP A 69 -10.11 6.71 1.26
CA ASP A 69 -10.27 8.14 0.97
C ASP A 69 -9.63 9.03 2.04
N VAL A 70 -9.80 8.68 3.32
CA VAL A 70 -9.10 9.33 4.43
C VAL A 70 -7.59 9.18 4.28
N GLY A 71 -7.12 8.00 3.86
CA GLY A 71 -5.71 7.79 3.53
C GLY A 71 -5.22 8.77 2.47
N THR A 72 -5.90 8.85 1.32
CA THR A 72 -5.57 9.79 0.24
C THR A 72 -5.57 11.24 0.72
N TYR A 73 -6.56 11.65 1.50
CA TYR A 73 -6.61 13.00 2.06
C TYR A 73 -5.39 13.33 2.91
N LEU A 74 -4.91 12.39 3.73
CA LEU A 74 -3.72 12.59 4.58
C LEU A 74 -2.43 12.72 3.76
N HIS A 75 -2.33 12.09 2.59
CA HIS A 75 -1.21 12.34 1.66
C HIS A 75 -1.27 13.79 1.17
N THR A 76 -2.44 14.26 0.73
CA THR A 76 -2.61 15.66 0.28
C THR A 76 -2.26 16.67 1.38
N VAL A 77 -2.68 16.42 2.63
CA VAL A 77 -2.31 17.29 3.76
C VAL A 77 -0.79 17.35 3.98
N MET A 78 -0.09 16.22 3.83
CA MET A 78 1.37 16.18 3.94
C MET A 78 2.03 17.00 2.82
N ASP A 79 1.55 16.85 1.59
CA ASP A 79 2.07 17.55 0.41
C ASP A 79 1.88 19.07 0.55
N GLU A 80 0.68 19.51 0.93
CA GLU A 80 0.37 20.92 1.18
C GLU A 80 1.24 21.49 2.31
N ALA A 81 1.47 20.72 3.38
CA ALA A 81 2.32 21.14 4.48
C ALA A 81 3.79 21.30 4.06
N LEU A 82 4.30 20.41 3.21
CA LEU A 82 5.66 20.51 2.66
C LEU A 82 5.80 21.70 1.71
N GLN A 83 4.81 21.94 0.85
CA GLN A 83 4.80 23.08 -0.08
C GLN A 83 4.69 24.43 0.64
N ALA A 84 3.92 24.51 1.72
CA ALA A 84 3.78 25.71 2.53
C ALA A 84 5.01 25.99 3.42
N SER A 85 5.93 25.04 3.55
CA SER A 85 7.10 25.17 4.41
C SER A 85 8.19 26.06 3.81
N ASP A 86 8.73 26.97 4.61
CA ASP A 86 9.93 27.73 4.29
C ASP A 86 11.22 26.89 4.37
N LYS A 87 11.18 25.72 5.03
CA LYS A 87 12.32 24.83 5.27
C LYS A 87 12.46 23.70 4.27
N PHE A 88 11.40 23.34 3.57
CA PHE A 88 11.41 22.26 2.59
C PHE A 88 11.14 22.80 1.18
N GLU A 89 11.67 22.11 0.20
CA GLU A 89 11.37 22.28 -1.22
C GLU A 89 10.90 20.93 -1.74
N VAL A 90 9.72 20.88 -2.35
CA VAL A 90 9.25 19.67 -3.02
C VAL A 90 9.87 19.61 -4.41
N VAL A 91 10.79 18.67 -4.62
CA VAL A 91 11.48 18.45 -5.90
C VAL A 91 10.60 17.62 -6.83
N HIS A 92 10.04 16.54 -6.29
CA HIS A 92 9.05 15.72 -6.97
C HIS A 92 7.93 15.32 -6.01
N ASN A 93 6.73 15.23 -6.55
CA ASN A 93 5.54 14.71 -5.87
C ASN A 93 4.93 13.65 -6.78
N GLU A 94 4.51 12.52 -6.20
CA GLU A 94 3.82 11.45 -6.92
C GLU A 94 4.60 10.97 -8.16
N LEU A 95 5.93 10.84 -8.02
CA LEU A 95 6.84 10.53 -9.13
C LEU A 95 6.74 9.05 -9.51
N LYS A 96 6.40 8.80 -10.78
CA LYS A 96 6.39 7.45 -11.36
C LYS A 96 7.82 6.92 -11.51
N LEU A 97 8.04 5.67 -11.12
CA LEU A 97 9.34 5.01 -11.11
C LEU A 97 9.51 4.01 -12.27
N THR A 98 8.72 4.14 -13.34
CA THR A 98 8.64 3.14 -14.41
C THR A 98 9.99 2.92 -15.13
N GLU A 99 10.83 3.95 -15.22
CA GLU A 99 12.16 3.87 -15.86
C GLU A 99 13.24 3.31 -14.94
N GLY A 100 13.03 3.36 -13.62
CA GLY A 100 14.00 2.90 -12.61
C GLY A 100 13.75 1.48 -12.10
N LEU A 101 12.61 0.88 -12.46
CA LEU A 101 12.19 -0.43 -12.01
C LEU A 101 12.24 -1.46 -13.15
N PRO A 102 12.36 -2.77 -12.85
CA PRO A 102 12.27 -3.79 -13.90
C PRO A 102 10.89 -3.75 -14.57
N GLU A 103 10.83 -4.12 -15.86
CA GLU A 103 9.67 -3.93 -16.76
C GLU A 103 8.32 -4.39 -16.18
N MET A 104 8.29 -5.50 -15.44
CA MET A 104 7.06 -6.04 -14.83
C MET A 104 6.60 -5.29 -13.57
N PHE A 105 7.34 -4.29 -13.11
CA PHE A 105 7.05 -3.56 -11.88
C PHE A 105 6.63 -2.13 -12.17
N SER A 106 5.87 -1.57 -11.24
CA SER A 106 5.49 -0.16 -11.27
C SER A 106 5.49 0.40 -9.87
N GLY A 107 5.81 1.67 -9.74
CA GLY A 107 5.81 2.33 -8.45
C GLY A 107 5.63 3.82 -8.61
N ARG A 108 5.15 4.43 -7.54
CA ARG A 108 5.09 5.87 -7.43
C ARG A 108 5.40 6.25 -5.99
N CYS A 109 6.43 7.06 -5.80
CA CYS A 109 6.77 7.57 -4.48
C CYS A 109 5.99 8.85 -4.19
N ASP A 110 5.67 9.07 -2.91
CA ASP A 110 4.86 10.20 -2.49
C ASP A 110 5.63 11.51 -2.69
N ASN A 111 6.78 11.68 -2.05
CA ASN A 111 7.56 12.92 -2.15
C ASN A 111 9.08 12.68 -2.20
N VAL A 112 9.74 13.45 -3.06
CA VAL A 112 11.18 13.73 -2.98
C VAL A 112 11.33 15.20 -2.64
N ILE A 113 11.92 15.50 -1.49
CA ILE A 113 12.04 16.85 -0.96
C ILE A 113 13.49 17.20 -0.66
N THR A 114 13.82 18.49 -0.68
CA THR A 114 15.09 19.00 -0.19
C THR A 114 14.87 19.80 1.08
N HIS A 115 15.61 19.47 2.14
CA HIS A 115 15.67 20.31 3.34
C HIS A 115 16.61 21.49 3.07
N LYS A 116 16.04 22.66 2.79
CA LYS A 116 16.77 23.87 2.34
C LYS A 116 17.96 24.23 3.25
N PRO A 117 17.84 24.21 4.59
CA PRO A 117 18.96 24.56 5.46
C PRO A 117 20.18 23.63 5.36
N THR A 118 19.99 22.34 5.05
CA THR A 118 21.11 21.36 5.00
C THR A 118 21.43 20.91 3.58
N GLY A 119 20.62 21.27 2.58
CA GLY A 119 20.73 20.78 1.21
C GLY A 119 20.43 19.29 1.02
N LYS A 120 20.01 18.58 2.07
CA LYS A 120 19.80 17.13 2.03
C LYS A 120 18.53 16.79 1.25
N LYS A 121 18.61 15.84 0.33
CA LYS A 121 17.50 15.23 -0.39
C LYS A 121 16.90 14.09 0.41
N ILE A 122 15.58 14.06 0.49
CA ILE A 122 14.83 13.16 1.35
C ILE A 122 13.75 12.51 0.51
N LEU A 123 13.70 11.18 0.54
CA LEU A 123 12.56 10.42 0.08
C LEU A 123 11.61 10.24 1.26
N GLN A 124 10.39 10.72 1.12
CA GLN A 124 9.36 10.64 2.16
C GLN A 124 8.17 9.82 1.67
N ASP A 125 7.72 8.90 2.52
CA ASP A 125 6.56 8.05 2.28
C ASP A 125 5.54 8.23 3.41
N THR A 126 4.29 8.47 3.03
CA THR A 126 3.17 8.73 3.94
C THR A 126 2.38 7.45 4.14
N LYS A 127 2.00 7.22 5.39
CA LYS A 127 1.19 6.09 5.83
C LYS A 127 0.11 6.58 6.78
N SER A 128 -1.00 5.86 6.81
CA SER A 128 -2.07 6.12 7.77
C SER A 128 -2.50 4.82 8.44
N VAL A 129 -2.77 4.89 9.74
CA VAL A 129 -3.22 3.75 10.54
C VAL A 129 -4.37 4.14 11.45
N ARG A 130 -5.07 3.15 12.01
CA ARG A 130 -6.09 3.37 13.04
C ARG A 130 -5.44 3.90 14.33
N ALA A 131 -6.14 4.76 15.07
CA ALA A 131 -5.68 5.34 16.34
C ALA A 131 -5.15 4.30 17.33
N GLY A 132 -5.82 3.14 17.43
CA GLY A 132 -5.38 2.07 18.33
C GLY A 132 -3.99 1.48 18.02
N ALA A 133 -3.45 1.69 16.81
CA ALA A 133 -2.10 1.23 16.45
C ALA A 133 -1.01 2.06 17.15
N PHE A 134 -1.27 3.32 17.48
CA PHE A 134 -0.31 4.20 18.19
C PHE A 134 -0.01 3.73 19.62
N LYS A 135 -0.84 2.84 20.19
CA LYS A 135 -0.56 2.18 21.47
C LYS A 135 0.63 1.21 21.39
N TYR A 136 1.02 0.80 20.19
CA TYR A 136 2.09 -0.15 19.91
C TYR A 136 3.17 0.52 19.08
N PHE A 137 3.79 1.56 19.64
CA PHE A 137 4.68 2.47 18.92
C PHE A 137 5.83 1.75 18.20
N ASP A 138 6.44 0.75 18.85
CA ASP A 138 7.53 -0.06 18.29
C ASP A 138 7.14 -0.82 17.01
N ASN A 139 5.84 -1.06 16.81
CA ASN A 139 5.28 -1.78 15.66
C ASN A 139 4.58 -0.87 14.65
N LEU A 140 4.67 0.46 14.83
CA LEU A 140 3.96 1.41 13.98
C LEU A 140 4.54 1.40 12.55
N VAL A 141 5.87 1.23 12.45
CA VAL A 141 6.63 1.20 11.20
C VAL A 141 6.82 -0.25 10.76
N LYS A 142 5.89 -0.75 9.96
CA LYS A 142 5.90 -2.14 9.49
C LYS A 142 7.06 -2.41 8.55
N GLU A 143 7.59 -3.63 8.55
CA GLU A 143 8.60 -4.08 7.58
C GLU A 143 8.13 -3.92 6.12
N SER A 144 6.83 -4.06 5.85
CA SER A 144 6.28 -3.79 4.51
C SER A 144 6.45 -2.33 4.08
N TYR A 145 6.38 -1.37 5.00
CA TYR A 145 6.60 0.04 4.68
C TYR A 145 8.08 0.31 4.41
N LYS A 146 8.98 -0.29 5.21
CA LYS A 146 10.43 -0.19 4.99
C LYS A 146 10.86 -0.79 3.65
N LYS A 147 10.28 -1.94 3.27
CA LYS A 147 10.51 -2.55 1.95
C LYS A 147 10.00 -1.65 0.82
N GLN A 148 8.82 -1.06 0.98
CA GLN A 148 8.23 -0.16 -0.02
C GLN A 148 9.12 1.07 -0.27
N ILE A 149 9.50 1.82 0.77
CA ILE A 149 10.33 3.02 0.60
C ILE A 149 11.74 2.70 0.06
N ASN A 150 12.32 1.56 0.44
CA ASN A 150 13.60 1.13 -0.13
C ASN A 150 13.49 0.68 -1.59
N THR A 151 12.34 0.14 -2.00
CA THR A 151 12.10 -0.15 -3.42
C THR A 151 11.96 1.14 -4.24
N TYR A 152 11.36 2.18 -3.65
CA TYR A 152 11.35 3.50 -4.25
C TYR A 152 12.75 4.08 -4.39
N LEU A 153 13.57 4.00 -3.34
CA LEU A 153 14.98 4.41 -3.39
C LEU A 153 15.72 3.72 -4.53
N TYR A 154 15.62 2.39 -4.62
CA TYR A 154 16.24 1.62 -5.70
C TYR A 154 15.85 2.17 -7.09
N GLY A 155 14.56 2.41 -7.31
CA GLY A 155 14.09 2.97 -8.58
C GLY A 155 14.66 4.36 -8.86
N LEU A 156 14.69 5.25 -7.87
CA LEU A 156 15.23 6.60 -7.99
C LEU A 156 16.74 6.59 -8.30
N GLU A 157 17.51 5.73 -7.63
CA GLU A 157 18.96 5.58 -7.87
C GLU A 157 19.22 5.09 -9.30
N LYS A 158 18.42 4.16 -9.84
CA LYS A 158 18.51 3.74 -11.25
C LYS A 158 18.16 4.85 -12.24
N MET A 159 17.33 5.81 -11.83
CA MET A 159 17.01 7.02 -12.61
C MET A 159 18.06 8.14 -12.44
N GLY A 160 19.13 7.91 -11.65
CA GLY A 160 20.16 8.91 -11.38
C GLY A 160 19.75 9.99 -10.37
N ILE A 161 18.74 9.71 -9.54
CA ILE A 161 18.28 10.61 -8.47
C ILE A 161 18.87 10.14 -7.15
N ASP A 162 19.89 10.86 -6.68
CA ASP A 162 20.48 10.61 -5.37
C ASP A 162 19.56 11.12 -4.24
N ILE A 163 19.39 10.29 -3.22
CA ILE A 163 18.66 10.58 -1.98
C ILE A 163 19.64 10.49 -0.82
N ASP A 164 19.51 11.32 0.21
CA ASP A 164 20.33 11.28 1.43
C ASP A 164 19.61 10.54 2.58
N LEU A 165 18.32 10.81 2.77
CA LEU A 165 17.52 10.28 3.89
C LEU A 165 16.23 9.63 3.41
N LEU A 166 15.81 8.58 4.13
CA LEU A 166 14.51 7.93 3.96
C LEU A 166 13.64 8.22 5.19
N LEU A 167 12.48 8.84 4.98
CA LEU A 167 11.54 9.14 6.06
C LEU A 167 10.19 8.48 5.82
N ILE A 168 9.64 7.85 6.86
CA ILE A 168 8.23 7.44 6.89
C ILE A 168 7.48 8.35 7.85
N THR A 169 6.37 8.92 7.37
CA THR A 169 5.43 9.68 8.17
C THR A 169 4.16 8.87 8.35
N ILE A 170 3.75 8.64 9.60
CA ILE A 170 2.57 7.85 9.95
C ILE A 170 1.55 8.76 10.64
N PHE A 171 0.40 8.91 9.99
CA PHE A 171 -0.76 9.62 10.51
C PHE A 171 -1.75 8.68 11.22
N ASP A 172 -2.35 9.20 12.28
CA ASP A 172 -3.55 8.62 12.87
C ASP A 172 -4.78 9.08 12.07
N ARG A 173 -5.50 8.12 11.49
CA ARG A 173 -6.77 8.39 10.77
C ARG A 173 -7.85 9.02 11.65
N GLY A 174 -7.80 8.79 12.96
CA GLY A 174 -8.73 9.38 13.93
C GLY A 174 -8.30 10.75 14.45
N GLY A 175 -7.13 11.25 14.08
CA GLY A 175 -6.62 12.57 14.53
C GLY A 175 -6.37 12.68 16.04
N SER A 176 -6.36 11.56 16.77
CA SER A 176 -6.22 11.56 18.24
C SER A 176 -4.76 11.58 18.68
N ASN A 177 -3.84 11.25 17.77
CA ASN A 177 -2.40 11.19 18.04
C ASN A 177 -1.65 12.12 17.08
N ARG A 178 -0.51 12.66 17.54
CA ARG A 178 0.42 13.40 16.66
C ARG A 178 1.00 12.46 15.60
N PRO A 179 1.29 12.94 14.38
CA PRO A 179 1.99 12.14 13.38
C PRO A 179 3.33 11.66 13.92
N HIS A 180 3.67 10.40 13.62
CA HIS A 180 4.98 9.84 13.91
C HIS A 180 5.85 9.93 12.66
N ILE A 181 7.06 10.50 12.79
CA ILE A 181 8.03 10.59 11.70
C ILE A 181 9.28 9.84 12.16
N THR A 182 9.81 8.98 11.30
CA THR A 182 11.03 8.23 11.58
C THR A 182 11.90 8.11 10.35
N GLU A 183 13.20 8.04 10.60
CA GLU A 183 14.18 7.61 9.61
C GLU A 183 14.11 6.09 9.40
N VAL A 184 14.44 5.65 8.19
CA VAL A 184 14.48 4.24 7.80
C VAL A 184 15.86 3.92 7.25
N ASP A 185 16.44 2.83 7.73
CA ASP A 185 17.71 2.33 7.22
C ASP A 185 17.59 1.89 5.75
N ARG A 186 18.64 2.18 4.99
CA ARG A 186 18.76 1.69 3.62
C ARG A 186 18.98 0.18 3.61
N LYS A 187 18.27 -0.50 2.72
CA LYS A 187 18.48 -1.91 2.44
C LYS A 187 19.47 -2.08 1.28
N PRO A 188 20.32 -3.12 1.30
CA PRO A 188 21.16 -3.47 0.17
C PRO A 188 20.34 -3.68 -1.11
N ALA A 189 20.89 -3.32 -2.26
CA ALA A 189 20.23 -3.48 -3.55
C ALA A 189 19.86 -4.94 -3.82
N GLU A 190 20.67 -5.89 -3.36
CA GLU A 190 20.47 -7.33 -3.51
C GLU A 190 19.21 -7.81 -2.78
N GLU A 191 18.86 -7.21 -1.63
CA GLU A 191 17.61 -7.51 -0.94
C GLU A 191 16.39 -7.09 -1.76
N ILE A 192 16.47 -5.93 -2.42
CA ILE A 192 15.39 -5.40 -3.25
C ILE A 192 15.26 -6.21 -4.54
N GLU A 193 16.37 -6.59 -5.16
CA GLU A 193 16.41 -7.47 -6.33
C GLU A 193 15.85 -8.86 -6.02
N ALA A 194 16.13 -9.39 -4.82
CA ALA A 194 15.53 -10.64 -4.36
C ALA A 194 14.00 -10.54 -4.23
N LEU A 195 13.46 -9.39 -3.80
CA LEU A 195 12.01 -9.16 -3.80
C LEU A 195 11.45 -9.16 -5.23
N PHE A 196 12.08 -8.45 -6.16
CA PHE A 196 11.65 -8.48 -7.57
C PHE A 196 11.70 -9.90 -8.14
N ALA A 197 12.79 -10.64 -7.94
CA ALA A 197 12.94 -12.02 -8.39
C ALA A 197 11.86 -12.94 -7.82
N LYS A 198 11.54 -12.80 -6.52
CA LYS A 198 10.48 -13.57 -5.85
C LYS A 198 9.12 -13.37 -6.52
N TYR A 199 8.66 -12.13 -6.62
CA TYR A 199 7.31 -11.84 -7.12
C TYR A 199 7.18 -12.02 -8.65
N SER A 200 8.23 -11.70 -9.41
CA SER A 200 8.29 -11.98 -10.85
C SER A 200 8.19 -13.48 -11.14
N LYS A 201 8.95 -14.31 -10.40
CA LYS A 201 8.91 -15.77 -10.54
C LYS A 201 7.52 -16.34 -10.27
N ALA A 202 6.80 -15.83 -9.26
CA ALA A 202 5.44 -16.24 -8.97
C ALA A 202 4.47 -15.96 -10.14
N VAL A 203 4.54 -14.76 -10.72
CA VAL A 203 3.73 -14.36 -11.87
C VAL A 203 4.09 -15.17 -13.12
N ILE A 204 5.37 -15.26 -13.46
CA ILE A 204 5.86 -16.01 -14.63
C ILE A 204 5.45 -17.49 -14.55
N ARG A 205 5.62 -18.12 -13.38
CA ARG A 205 5.26 -19.53 -13.17
C ARG A 205 3.76 -19.76 -13.37
N TYR A 206 2.91 -18.88 -12.86
CA TYR A 206 1.47 -19.00 -13.12
C TYR A 206 1.16 -18.79 -14.61
N GLY A 207 1.82 -17.83 -15.26
CA GLY A 207 1.69 -17.59 -16.70
C GLY A 207 1.95 -18.84 -17.54
N ALA A 208 3.06 -19.53 -17.26
CA ALA A 208 3.53 -20.71 -17.97
C ALA A 208 2.73 -21.98 -17.62
N ASP A 209 2.62 -22.30 -16.32
CA ASP A 209 2.18 -23.62 -15.86
C ASP A 209 0.77 -23.61 -15.25
N LYS A 210 0.16 -22.42 -15.08
CA LYS A 210 -1.07 -22.21 -14.30
C LYS A 210 -0.99 -22.70 -12.85
N ILE A 211 0.22 -22.84 -12.33
CA ILE A 211 0.48 -23.19 -10.93
C ILE A 211 0.47 -21.93 -10.07
N LEU A 212 -0.44 -21.87 -9.10
CA LEU A 212 -0.51 -20.77 -8.13
C LEU A 212 0.57 -20.93 -7.04
N PRO A 213 1.12 -19.82 -6.50
CA PRO A 213 1.93 -19.85 -5.28
C PRO A 213 1.16 -20.51 -4.13
N PRO A 214 1.82 -21.13 -3.14
CA PRO A 214 1.12 -21.72 -1.99
C PRO A 214 0.33 -20.67 -1.20
N MET A 215 -0.70 -21.11 -0.49
CA MET A 215 -1.42 -20.25 0.45
C MET A 215 -0.54 -19.94 1.67
N LEU A 216 -0.82 -18.82 2.36
CA LEU A 216 -0.06 -18.46 3.56
C LEU A 216 -0.14 -19.53 4.65
N ASP A 217 -1.28 -20.19 4.82
CA ASP A 217 -1.49 -21.27 5.78
C ASP A 217 -0.68 -22.53 5.47
N GLU A 218 -0.50 -22.85 4.18
CA GLU A 218 0.42 -23.90 3.71
C GLU A 218 1.88 -23.54 4.01
N LEU A 219 2.23 -22.25 3.99
CA LEU A 219 3.56 -21.74 4.33
C LEU A 219 3.82 -21.65 5.84
N LEU A 220 2.80 -21.86 6.67
CA LEU A 220 2.87 -21.72 8.13
C LEU A 220 3.36 -20.34 8.62
N ASP A 221 3.21 -19.29 7.81
CA ASP A 221 3.61 -17.93 8.14
C ASP A 221 2.54 -17.23 8.99
N ALA A 222 2.59 -17.48 10.30
CA ALA A 222 1.63 -16.96 11.26
C ALA A 222 1.61 -15.42 11.33
N GLU A 223 2.73 -14.76 11.03
CA GLU A 223 2.85 -13.30 11.09
C GLU A 223 2.13 -12.62 9.93
N LYS A 224 1.84 -13.35 8.84
CA LYS A 224 1.14 -12.82 7.66
C LYS A 224 -0.31 -13.25 7.54
N TYR A 225 -0.84 -14.12 8.42
CA TYR A 225 -2.25 -14.56 8.34
C TYR A 225 -3.27 -13.44 8.42
N TRP A 226 -2.94 -12.32 9.06
CA TRP A 226 -3.80 -11.16 9.07
C TRP A 226 -4.10 -10.67 7.64
N GLN A 227 -3.19 -10.84 6.67
CA GLN A 227 -3.39 -10.44 5.27
C GLN A 227 -4.60 -11.14 4.66
N CYS A 228 -4.84 -12.41 5.01
CA CYS A 228 -6.02 -13.14 4.52
C CYS A 228 -7.33 -12.46 4.94
N SER A 229 -7.39 -11.92 6.17
CA SER A 229 -8.60 -11.26 6.72
C SER A 229 -8.98 -9.96 5.99
N TYR A 230 -8.03 -9.35 5.27
CA TYR A 230 -8.25 -8.12 4.49
C TYR A 230 -8.15 -8.37 2.98
N CYS A 231 -7.96 -9.62 2.55
CA CYS A 231 -7.75 -9.97 1.16
C CYS A 231 -9.08 -9.95 0.39
N LEU A 232 -9.12 -9.23 -0.74
CA LEU A 232 -10.32 -9.13 -1.58
C LEU A 232 -10.62 -10.41 -2.38
N PHE A 233 -9.69 -11.37 -2.42
CA PHE A 233 -9.84 -12.64 -3.12
C PHE A 233 -10.38 -13.77 -2.23
N GLN A 234 -10.35 -13.59 -0.89
CA GLN A 234 -10.75 -14.63 0.06
C GLN A 234 -12.23 -14.97 -0.09
N GLY A 235 -12.55 -16.26 -0.17
CA GLY A 235 -13.92 -16.77 -0.29
C GLY A 235 -14.55 -16.58 -1.67
N LEU A 236 -13.80 -16.05 -2.64
CA LEU A 236 -14.24 -15.91 -4.03
C LEU A 236 -13.30 -16.66 -4.98
N THR A 237 -12.04 -16.25 -5.03
CA THR A 237 -11.01 -16.86 -5.85
C THR A 237 -10.04 -17.70 -5.02
N CYS A 238 -9.68 -17.20 -3.83
CA CYS A 238 -8.89 -17.96 -2.87
C CYS A 238 -9.84 -18.73 -1.95
N PRO A 239 -9.67 -20.05 -1.77
CA PRO A 239 -10.42 -20.80 -0.76
C PRO A 239 -10.34 -20.12 0.61
N GLN A 240 -11.44 -20.15 1.36
CA GLN A 240 -11.44 -19.60 2.72
C GLN A 240 -10.44 -20.36 3.59
N VAL A 241 -9.52 -19.62 4.22
CA VAL A 241 -8.73 -20.13 5.33
C VAL A 241 -9.69 -20.50 6.46
N ILE A 242 -9.85 -21.80 6.74
CA ILE A 242 -10.64 -22.28 7.88
C ILE A 242 -9.86 -21.95 9.16
N SER A 243 -10.06 -20.75 9.70
CA SER A 243 -9.44 -20.30 10.96
C SER A 243 -9.89 -21.10 12.20
N GLU A 244 -10.82 -22.04 12.05
CA GLU A 244 -11.38 -22.81 13.17
C GLU A 244 -10.45 -23.91 13.69
N LYS A 245 -9.45 -24.37 12.92
CA LYS A 245 -8.58 -25.49 13.36
C LYS A 245 -7.48 -25.13 14.37
N LYS A 246 -7.31 -23.86 14.77
CA LYS A 246 -6.22 -23.44 15.69
C LYS A 246 -6.65 -22.60 16.91
N LYS A 247 -7.96 -22.49 17.19
CA LYS A 247 -8.45 -21.97 18.50
C LYS A 247 -8.61 -23.05 19.57
N GLY A 248 -8.08 -24.25 19.34
CA GLY A 248 -8.04 -25.34 20.31
C GLY A 248 -6.70 -26.04 20.27
N LYS A 249 -5.71 -25.49 20.98
CA LYS A 249 -4.61 -26.19 21.66
C LYS A 249 -3.81 -25.18 22.46
#